data_AF-A0AAV4DBW6-F1
#
_entry.id   AF-A0AAV4DBW6-F1
#
_cell.length_a   1.000
_cell.length_b   1.000
_cell.length_c   1.000
_cell.angle_alpha   90.00
_cell.angle_beta   90.00
_cell.angle_gamma   90.00
#
_symmetry.space_group_name_H-M   'P 1'
#
loop_
_entity.id
_entity.type
_entity.pdbx_description
1 polymer ?
#
loop_
_entity_poly.entity_id
_entity_poly.type
_entity_poly.pdbx_seq_one_letter_code
_entity_poly.pdbx_strand_id
1 'polypeptide(L)'
;MASKIIRKIINNPKAPKAVGPYSQAVQVDKTLYVSGQIGFIPETMEIAPGGAAAETDQALKNLGLILEHAGSSYEKVVKTTVLLRSINDYAQVNEVYAKYFSACKPARVAYQVAALPKGAAVEIDAIAMVDDDDDDDDDDDDDDDDDDDDDDDDDDDDDDDDDDDDDDDDDDGDDDDGGGGGRGLAYAPYNLQEKLWHRLPNPSPVTDSYYKGPKKLLGVPKDTNCRSSIVNTRVRMEPEIETL
;
A
#
# COMPACT_ATOMS: atom_id res chain seq x y z
N MET A 1 17.49 16.47 -15.24
CA MET A 1 16.13 15.94 -15.46
C MET A 1 15.41 15.92 -14.12
N ALA A 2 14.18 16.43 -14.03
CA ALA A 2 13.39 16.28 -12.80
C ALA A 2 12.85 14.84 -12.76
N SER A 3 13.16 14.09 -11.71
CA SER A 3 12.59 12.74 -11.53
C SER A 3 11.08 12.86 -11.32
N LYS A 4 10.30 12.14 -12.13
CA LYS A 4 8.83 12.13 -12.06
C LYS A 4 8.38 11.13 -11.01
N ILE A 5 7.70 11.59 -9.97
CA ILE A 5 7.12 10.70 -8.95
C ILE A 5 5.84 10.08 -9.50
N ILE A 6 5.79 8.75 -9.56
CA ILE A 6 4.62 7.99 -9.99
C ILE A 6 3.73 7.67 -8.78
N ARG A 7 2.42 7.88 -8.94
CA ARG A 7 1.40 7.48 -7.97
C ARG A 7 0.56 6.34 -8.56
N LYS A 8 0.62 5.16 -7.94
CA LYS A 8 -0.13 3.96 -8.34
C LYS A 8 -1.26 3.68 -7.35
N ILE A 9 -2.47 3.48 -7.87
CA ILE A 9 -3.63 3.09 -7.06
C ILE A 9 -3.65 1.58 -6.96
N ILE A 10 -3.70 1.05 -5.75
CA ILE A 10 -3.77 -0.39 -5.50
C ILE A 10 -5.24 -0.78 -5.32
N ASN A 11 -5.69 -1.74 -6.11
CA ASN A 11 -7.06 -2.24 -6.08
C ASN A 11 -7.07 -3.76 -6.34
N ASN A 12 -6.92 -4.54 -5.28
CA ASN A 12 -6.99 -5.99 -5.33
C ASN A 12 -8.47 -6.46 -5.27
N PRO A 13 -8.99 -7.15 -6.29
CA PRO A 13 -10.36 -7.67 -6.31
C PRO A 13 -10.63 -8.76 -5.25
N LYS A 14 -9.58 -9.39 -4.70
CA LYS A 14 -9.68 -10.39 -3.62
C LYS A 14 -9.77 -9.75 -2.23
N ALA A 15 -9.37 -8.49 -2.09
CA ALA A 15 -9.50 -7.75 -0.84
C ALA A 15 -10.88 -7.05 -0.76
N PRO A 16 -11.37 -6.71 0.45
CA PRO A 16 -12.65 -6.03 0.59
C PRO A 16 -12.67 -4.73 -0.23
N LYS A 17 -13.78 -4.51 -0.93
CA LYS A 17 -13.96 -3.30 -1.74
C LYS A 17 -14.00 -2.07 -0.84
N ALA A 18 -13.42 -0.96 -1.30
CA ALA A 18 -13.56 0.30 -0.61
C ALA A 18 -15.05 0.71 -0.52
N VAL A 19 -15.52 1.01 0.68
CA VAL A 19 -16.94 1.35 0.95
C VAL A 19 -17.16 2.87 1.02
N GLY A 20 -16.17 3.65 0.59
CA GLY A 20 -16.17 5.11 0.61
C GLY A 20 -15.18 5.71 -0.39
N PRO A 21 -15.00 7.05 -0.38
CA PRO A 21 -14.12 7.75 -1.33
C PRO A 21 -12.64 7.62 -0.95
N TYR A 22 -12.13 6.38 -0.92
CA TYR A 22 -10.73 6.06 -0.62
C TYR A 22 -10.26 4.84 -1.42
N SER A 23 -8.96 4.70 -1.61
CA SER A 23 -8.33 3.53 -2.24
C SER A 23 -7.95 2.49 -1.20
N GLN A 24 -7.89 1.20 -1.54
CA GLN A 24 -7.41 0.16 -0.62
C GLN A 24 -5.98 0.48 -0.15
N ALA A 25 -5.11 0.85 -1.09
CA ALA A 25 -3.83 1.47 -0.82
C ALA A 25 -3.42 2.41 -1.97
N VAL A 26 -2.43 3.25 -1.69
CA VAL A 26 -1.77 4.11 -2.69
C VAL A 26 -0.28 3.93 -2.54
N GLN A 27 0.39 3.59 -3.63
CA GLN A 27 1.83 3.57 -3.72
C GLN A 27 2.32 4.89 -4.31
N VAL A 28 3.34 5.46 -3.70
CA VAL A 28 4.08 6.61 -4.21
C VAL A 28 5.56 6.27 -4.08
N ASP A 29 6.25 6.17 -5.22
CA ASP A 29 7.62 5.66 -5.25
C ASP A 29 7.68 4.28 -4.54
N LYS A 30 8.68 4.05 -3.67
CA LYS A 30 8.83 2.82 -2.88
C LYS A 30 7.94 2.72 -1.64
N THR A 31 7.05 3.69 -1.40
CA THR A 31 6.24 3.74 -0.18
C THR A 31 4.79 3.40 -0.48
N LEU A 32 4.27 2.40 0.22
CA LEU A 32 2.88 1.98 0.17
C LEU A 32 2.13 2.47 1.41
N TYR A 33 1.08 3.25 1.18
CA TYR A 33 0.14 3.68 2.21
C TYR A 33 -1.13 2.86 2.13
N VAL A 34 -1.38 2.00 3.13
CA VAL A 34 -2.54 1.13 3.18
C VAL A 34 -3.62 1.74 4.06
N SER A 35 -4.85 1.79 3.56
CA SER A 35 -6.01 2.28 4.31
C SER A 35 -6.31 1.37 5.52
N GLY A 36 -7.14 1.87 6.45
CA GLY A 36 -7.58 1.09 7.60
C GLY A 36 -8.30 -0.20 7.21
N GLN A 37 -7.78 -1.32 7.67
CA GLN A 37 -8.35 -2.64 7.46
C GLN A 37 -9.19 -3.04 8.68
N ILE A 38 -10.48 -3.28 8.45
CA ILE A 38 -11.37 -3.94 9.41
C ILE A 38 -11.55 -5.41 9.03
N GLY A 39 -12.13 -6.20 9.94
CA GLY A 39 -12.35 -7.63 9.77
C GLY A 39 -13.45 -8.01 8.79
N PHE A 40 -13.53 -7.37 7.62
CA PHE A 40 -14.48 -7.74 6.57
C PHE A 40 -14.08 -9.03 5.88
N ILE A 41 -15.06 -9.92 5.68
CA ILE A 41 -14.94 -11.06 4.78
C ILE A 41 -15.13 -10.53 3.34
N PRO A 42 -14.14 -10.65 2.44
CA PRO A 42 -14.19 -10.05 1.10
C PRO A 42 -15.43 -10.45 0.28
N GLU A 43 -15.88 -11.69 0.42
CA GLU A 43 -16.99 -12.25 -0.35
C GLU A 43 -18.35 -11.71 0.09
N THR A 44 -18.53 -11.48 1.40
CA THR A 44 -19.83 -11.09 1.97
C THR A 44 -19.89 -9.62 2.39
N MET A 45 -18.74 -8.96 2.55
CA MET A 45 -18.61 -7.62 3.14
C MET A 45 -19.22 -7.52 4.55
N GLU A 46 -19.30 -8.64 5.27
CA GLU A 46 -19.71 -8.71 6.67
C GLU A 46 -18.51 -8.80 7.61
N ILE A 47 -18.69 -8.36 8.86
CA ILE A 47 -17.65 -8.48 9.88
C ILE A 47 -17.50 -9.95 10.30
N ALA A 48 -16.26 -10.42 10.35
CA ALA A 48 -15.93 -11.78 10.77
C ALA A 48 -16.51 -12.08 12.17
N PRO A 49 -17.26 -13.18 12.32
CA PRO A 49 -17.83 -13.54 13.61
C PRO A 49 -16.75 -14.03 14.58
N GLY A 50 -16.92 -13.79 15.87
CA GLY A 50 -15.97 -14.22 16.92
C GLY A 50 -15.28 -13.08 17.66
N GLY A 51 -15.68 -11.83 17.42
CA GLY A 51 -15.19 -10.66 18.13
C GLY A 51 -13.76 -10.26 17.75
N ALA A 52 -13.09 -9.46 18.60
CA ALA A 52 -11.90 -8.74 18.18
C ALA A 52 -10.74 -9.63 17.70
N ALA A 53 -10.62 -10.87 18.17
CA ALA A 53 -9.59 -11.80 17.71
C ALA A 53 -9.83 -12.25 16.26
N ALA A 54 -11.06 -12.67 15.95
CA ALA A 54 -11.45 -13.08 14.59
C ALA A 54 -11.42 -11.89 13.63
N GLU A 55 -11.88 -10.71 14.08
CA GLU A 55 -11.80 -9.48 13.30
C GLU A 55 -10.35 -9.05 13.02
N THR A 56 -9.44 -9.21 14.00
CA THR A 56 -8.00 -8.93 13.79
C THR A 56 -7.40 -9.87 12.75
N ASP A 57 -7.72 -11.15 12.84
CA ASP A 57 -7.20 -12.15 11.90
C ASP A 57 -7.66 -11.85 10.47
N GLN A 58 -8.94 -11.53 10.30
CA GLN A 58 -9.48 -11.16 9.00
C GLN A 58 -8.92 -9.82 8.50
N ALA A 59 -8.79 -8.81 9.36
CA ALA A 59 -8.19 -7.52 8.99
C ALA A 59 -6.74 -7.67 8.50
N LEU A 60 -5.95 -8.54 9.16
CA LEU A 60 -4.58 -8.82 8.76
C LEU A 60 -4.52 -9.63 7.46
N LYS A 61 -5.41 -10.60 7.23
CA LYS A 61 -5.53 -11.26 5.92
C LYS A 61 -5.84 -10.28 4.79
N ASN A 62 -6.77 -9.35 5.03
CA ASN A 62 -7.11 -8.31 4.07
C ASN A 62 -5.91 -7.41 3.77
N LEU A 63 -5.16 -7.02 4.80
CA LEU A 63 -3.88 -6.31 4.65
C LEU A 63 -2.91 -7.12 3.79
N GLY A 64 -2.72 -8.41 4.05
CA GLY A 64 -1.84 -9.29 3.28
C GLY A 64 -2.17 -9.32 1.80
N LEU A 65 -3.45 -9.44 1.45
CA LEU A 65 -3.91 -9.41 0.05
C LEU A 65 -3.53 -8.08 -0.63
N ILE A 66 -3.65 -6.95 0.07
CA ILE A 66 -3.27 -5.64 -0.47
C ILE A 66 -1.76 -5.53 -0.64
N LEU A 67 -0.98 -6.00 0.35
CA LEU A 67 0.48 -5.99 0.31
C LEU A 67 0.98 -6.83 -0.87
N GLU A 68 0.51 -8.07 -1.01
CA GLU A 68 0.91 -9.00 -2.08
C GLU A 68 0.61 -8.41 -3.46
N HIS A 69 -0.58 -7.85 -3.65
CA HIS A 69 -0.96 -7.23 -4.92
C HIS A 69 -0.13 -5.98 -5.28
N ALA A 70 0.53 -5.39 -4.29
CA ALA A 70 1.40 -4.23 -4.46
C ALA A 70 2.90 -4.60 -4.45
N GLY A 71 3.28 -5.87 -4.65
CA GLY A 71 4.70 -6.28 -4.62
C GLY A 71 5.36 -6.21 -3.23
N SER A 72 4.55 -6.16 -2.17
CA SER A 72 4.97 -6.04 -0.78
C SER A 72 4.65 -7.31 0.02
N SER A 73 5.12 -7.36 1.27
CA SER A 73 4.82 -8.43 2.22
C SER A 73 4.72 -7.90 3.65
N TYR A 74 4.37 -8.76 4.62
CA TYR A 74 4.31 -8.37 6.03
C TYR A 74 5.69 -7.95 6.57
N GLU A 75 6.78 -8.52 6.06
CA GLU A 75 8.15 -8.18 6.45
C GLU A 75 8.54 -6.75 6.02
N LYS A 76 7.93 -6.25 4.95
CA LYS A 76 8.16 -4.89 4.43
C LYS A 76 7.28 -3.83 5.12
N VAL A 77 6.38 -4.22 6.03
CA VAL A 77 5.60 -3.27 6.82
C VAL A 77 6.51 -2.60 7.85
N VAL A 78 6.60 -1.27 7.79
CA VAL A 78 7.47 -0.47 8.66
C VAL A 78 6.72 0.18 9.81
N LYS A 79 5.42 0.46 9.64
CA LYS A 79 4.58 1.10 10.65
C LYS A 79 3.14 0.58 10.56
N THR A 80 2.51 0.39 11.71
CA THR A 80 1.06 0.13 11.80
C THR A 80 0.40 1.00 12.86
N THR A 81 -0.87 1.32 12.68
CA THR A 81 -1.73 1.89 13.73
C THR A 81 -2.86 0.91 14.01
N VAL A 82 -3.03 0.54 15.27
CA VAL A 82 -4.06 -0.40 15.71
C VAL A 82 -5.10 0.35 16.53
N LEU A 83 -6.26 0.57 15.94
CA LEU A 83 -7.40 1.23 16.57
C LEU A 83 -8.30 0.17 17.18
N LEU A 84 -8.62 0.32 18.45
CA LEU A 84 -9.47 -0.63 19.19
C LEU A 84 -10.78 0.02 19.59
N ARG A 85 -11.89 -0.70 19.45
CA ARG A 85 -13.17 -0.28 20.05
C ARG A 85 -13.13 -0.36 21.57
N SER A 86 -12.42 -1.36 22.11
CA SER A 86 -12.25 -1.60 23.55
C SER A 86 -10.80 -1.95 23.86
N ILE A 87 -10.16 -1.23 24.78
CA ILE A 87 -8.78 -1.49 25.21
C ILE A 87 -8.64 -2.82 25.97
N ASN A 88 -9.75 -3.41 26.43
CA ASN A 88 -9.76 -4.73 27.06
C ASN A 88 -9.40 -5.84 26.06
N ASP A 89 -9.59 -5.61 24.76
CA ASP A 89 -9.28 -6.57 23.70
C ASP A 89 -7.79 -6.55 23.31
N TYR A 90 -6.97 -5.71 23.94
CA TYR A 90 -5.57 -5.51 23.56
C TYR A 90 -4.74 -6.82 23.59
N ALA A 91 -4.95 -7.67 24.60
CA ALA A 91 -4.20 -8.92 24.74
C ALA A 91 -4.50 -9.92 23.60
N GLN A 92 -5.79 -10.13 23.30
CA GLN A 92 -6.22 -11.04 22.23
C GLN A 92 -5.82 -10.54 20.84
N VAL A 93 -5.89 -9.23 20.60
CA VAL A 93 -5.45 -8.62 19.33
C VAL A 93 -3.96 -8.82 19.15
N ASN A 94 -3.14 -8.65 20.20
CA ASN A 94 -1.70 -8.86 20.14
C ASN A 94 -1.32 -10.31 19.85
N GLU A 95 -2.04 -11.28 20.41
CA GLU A 95 -1.78 -12.70 20.16
C GLU A 95 -1.96 -13.04 18.67
N VAL A 96 -3.02 -12.52 18.04
CA VAL A 96 -3.25 -12.70 16.60
C VAL A 96 -2.20 -11.92 15.80
N TYR A 97 -1.98 -10.65 16.13
CA TYR A 97 -1.02 -9.78 15.45
C TYR A 97 0.41 -10.37 15.38
N ALA A 98 0.86 -11.00 16.46
CA ALA A 98 2.18 -11.63 16.54
C ALA A 98 2.37 -12.81 15.59
N LYS A 99 1.29 -13.40 15.06
CA LYS A 99 1.35 -14.48 14.05
C LYS A 99 1.74 -13.95 12.68
N TYR A 100 1.40 -12.71 12.37
CA TYR A 100 1.68 -12.05 11.10
C TYR A 100 3.01 -11.29 11.11
N PHE A 101 3.40 -10.73 12.27
CA PHE A 101 4.64 -9.95 12.43
C PHE A 101 5.60 -10.65 13.41
N SER A 102 6.32 -11.67 12.93
CA SER A 102 7.13 -12.56 13.78
C SER A 102 8.58 -12.08 13.97
N ALA A 103 9.32 -11.87 12.89
CA ALA A 103 10.75 -11.54 12.90
C ALA A 103 11.01 -10.04 13.12
N CYS A 104 10.65 -9.21 12.13
CA CYS A 104 10.87 -7.77 12.14
C CYS A 104 9.54 -7.07 12.37
N LYS A 105 9.31 -6.63 13.63
CA LYS A 105 8.04 -6.01 14.01
C LYS A 105 8.04 -4.56 13.54
N PRO A 106 6.96 -4.08 12.90
CA PRO A 106 6.84 -2.67 12.53
C PRO A 106 6.81 -1.78 13.78
N ALA A 107 7.16 -0.51 13.61
CA ALA A 107 6.77 0.51 14.57
C ALA A 107 5.24 0.49 14.75
N ARG A 108 4.76 0.75 15.96
CA ARG A 108 3.33 0.59 16.25
C ARG A 108 2.79 1.63 17.22
N VAL A 109 1.60 2.11 16.91
CA VAL A 109 0.75 2.88 17.83
C VAL A 109 -0.53 2.08 18.03
N ALA A 110 -1.01 1.95 19.27
CA ALA A 110 -2.24 1.24 19.56
C ALA A 110 -3.02 1.94 20.68
N TYR A 111 -4.30 2.21 20.45
CA TYR A 111 -5.16 2.91 21.41
C TYR A 111 -6.63 2.62 21.15
N GLN A 112 -7.45 2.90 22.16
CA GLN A 112 -8.91 2.82 22.04
C GLN A 112 -9.48 4.09 21.40
N VAL A 113 -10.44 3.93 20.51
CA VAL A 113 -11.23 4.99 19.89
C VAL A 113 -12.69 4.95 20.35
N ALA A 114 -13.45 6.01 20.07
CA ALA A 114 -14.87 6.08 20.47
C ALA A 114 -15.74 5.09 19.69
N ALA A 115 -15.50 4.94 18.38
CA ALA A 115 -16.19 4.00 17.51
C ALA A 115 -15.34 3.72 16.26
N LEU A 116 -15.61 2.59 15.62
CA LEU A 116 -15.02 2.19 14.34
C LEU A 116 -16.14 1.99 13.29
N PRO A 117 -15.83 2.10 11.98
CA PRO A 117 -16.78 1.82 10.91
C PRO A 117 -17.46 0.46 11.08
N LYS A 118 -18.76 0.40 10.76
CA LYS A 118 -19.61 -0.80 10.93
C LYS A 118 -19.64 -1.38 12.36
N GLY A 119 -19.15 -0.64 13.35
CA GLY A 119 -19.02 -1.14 14.71
C GLY A 119 -17.97 -2.22 14.85
N ALA A 120 -16.95 -2.27 13.99
CA ALA A 120 -15.83 -3.20 14.12
C ALA A 120 -15.16 -3.09 15.51
N ALA A 121 -14.54 -4.17 15.97
CA ALA A 121 -13.78 -4.22 17.20
C ALA A 121 -12.35 -3.70 17.02
N VAL A 122 -11.79 -3.82 15.82
CA VAL A 122 -10.43 -3.41 15.47
C VAL A 122 -10.35 -2.87 14.05
N GLU A 123 -9.48 -1.88 13.86
CA GLU A 123 -9.06 -1.37 12.55
C GLU A 123 -7.54 -1.20 12.54
N ILE A 124 -6.89 -1.64 11.46
CA ILE A 124 -5.42 -1.62 11.33
C ILE A 124 -5.02 -0.94 10.03
N ASP A 125 -4.31 0.18 10.13
CA ASP A 125 -3.59 0.77 9.00
C ASP A 125 -2.12 0.33 8.96
N ALA A 126 -1.50 0.47 7.80
CA ALA A 126 -0.11 0.11 7.60
C ALA A 126 0.60 1.03 6.60
N ILE A 127 1.90 1.21 6.82
CA ILE A 127 2.84 1.75 5.85
C ILE A 127 3.86 0.65 5.57
N ALA A 128 4.09 0.36 4.30
CA ALA A 128 5.03 -0.67 3.85
C ALA A 128 5.95 -0.16 2.74
N MET A 129 7.02 -0.90 2.50
CA MET A 129 7.93 -0.69 1.37
C MET A 129 7.56 -1.62 0.22
N VAL A 130 7.77 -1.17 -1.00
CA VAL A 130 7.67 -1.96 -2.24
C VAL A 130 9.05 -1.99 -2.88
N ASP A 131 9.43 -3.11 -3.51
CA ASP A 131 10.68 -3.16 -4.28
C ASP A 131 10.43 -2.57 -5.68
N ASP A 132 11.47 -2.12 -6.38
CA ASP A 132 11.29 -1.67 -7.77
C ASP A 132 11.08 -2.92 -8.64
N ASP A 133 9.97 -3.01 -9.37
CA ASP A 133 9.72 -4.05 -10.37
C ASP A 133 10.48 -3.76 -11.69
N ASP A 134 11.48 -2.86 -11.68
CA ASP A 134 12.23 -2.40 -12.88
C ASP A 134 13.44 -3.31 -13.22
N ASP A 135 13.59 -4.47 -12.57
CA ASP A 135 14.66 -5.44 -12.88
C ASP A 135 14.17 -6.63 -13.76
N ASP A 136 12.91 -6.63 -14.23
CA ASP A 136 12.40 -7.63 -15.19
C ASP A 136 12.71 -7.23 -16.67
N ASP A 137 13.80 -6.51 -16.93
CA ASP A 137 14.44 -6.42 -18.26
C ASP A 137 15.36 -7.65 -18.48
N ASP A 138 14.91 -8.85 -18.08
CA ASP A 138 15.58 -10.11 -18.41
C ASP A 138 15.32 -10.43 -19.89
N ASP A 139 16.29 -10.05 -20.72
CA ASP A 139 16.94 -10.95 -21.68
C ASP A 139 16.01 -11.78 -22.61
N ASP A 140 15.31 -11.13 -23.55
CA ASP A 140 15.00 -11.74 -24.86
C ASP A 140 16.23 -11.62 -25.79
N ASP A 141 17.44 -11.86 -25.25
CA ASP A 141 18.64 -12.20 -26.03
C ASP A 141 18.57 -13.72 -26.35
N ASP A 142 17.56 -14.14 -27.12
CA ASP A 142 17.65 -15.38 -27.90
C ASP A 142 18.21 -15.02 -29.28
N ASP A 143 19.49 -14.63 -29.28
CA ASP A 143 20.40 -14.86 -30.41
C ASP A 143 20.58 -16.38 -30.57
N ASP A 144 19.74 -17.01 -31.37
CA ASP A 144 20.06 -18.26 -32.07
C ASP A 144 19.96 -17.98 -33.59
N ASP A 145 20.88 -17.14 -34.07
CA ASP A 145 21.42 -17.27 -35.42
C ASP A 145 22.26 -18.56 -35.44
N ASP A 146 21.78 -19.60 -36.11
CA ASP A 146 22.65 -20.52 -36.84
C ASP A 146 21.87 -21.03 -38.07
N ASP A 147 22.28 -20.47 -39.22
CA ASP A 147 22.07 -20.97 -40.56
C ASP A 147 22.37 -22.48 -40.67
N ASP A 148 21.58 -23.20 -41.49
CA ASP A 148 22.07 -23.99 -42.63
C ASP A 148 21.02 -25.03 -43.08
N ASP A 149 20.63 -24.89 -44.35
CA ASP A 149 20.46 -25.95 -45.36
C ASP A 149 19.44 -27.09 -45.13
N ASP A 150 18.34 -27.04 -45.88
CA ASP A 150 18.16 -27.85 -47.11
C ASP A 150 16.66 -28.11 -47.39
N ASP A 151 16.28 -27.78 -48.63
CA ASP A 151 15.36 -28.48 -49.52
C ASP A 151 14.10 -29.11 -48.93
N ASP A 152 12.94 -28.58 -49.30
CA ASP A 152 12.02 -29.35 -50.15
C ASP A 152 11.03 -28.40 -50.82
N ASP A 153 11.22 -28.30 -52.15
CA ASP A 153 10.18 -27.97 -53.12
C ASP A 153 8.90 -28.75 -52.80
N ASP A 154 7.73 -28.09 -52.88
CA ASP A 154 6.55 -28.69 -53.52
C ASP A 154 5.46 -27.60 -53.63
N ASP A 155 5.30 -27.19 -54.88
CA ASP A 155 4.03 -27.14 -55.60
C ASP A 155 2.94 -26.14 -55.16
N ASP A 156 2.88 -25.11 -55.99
CA ASP A 156 1.77 -24.89 -56.92
C ASP A 156 0.53 -24.11 -56.46
N ASP A 157 0.26 -23.16 -57.35
CA ASP A 157 -1.04 -22.77 -57.89
C ASP A 157 -1.85 -21.72 -57.11
N ASP A 158 -1.69 -20.52 -57.67
CA ASP A 158 -2.75 -19.84 -58.40
C ASP A 158 -3.81 -19.10 -57.57
N ASP A 159 -3.71 -17.80 -57.79
CA ASP A 159 -4.76 -16.99 -58.39
C ASP A 159 -5.74 -16.27 -57.45
N ASP A 160 -5.85 -15.00 -57.82
CA ASP A 160 -7.06 -14.21 -57.89
C ASP A 160 -7.52 -13.50 -56.62
N ASP A 161 -7.24 -12.19 -56.69
CA ASP A 161 -8.27 -11.17 -56.93
C ASP A 161 -8.53 -10.20 -55.78
N ASP A 162 -8.40 -8.94 -56.19
CA ASP A 162 -9.28 -7.81 -55.87
C ASP A 162 -9.25 -7.29 -54.43
N ASP A 163 -9.31 -6.00 -54.16
CA ASP A 163 -9.25 -4.75 -54.92
C ASP A 163 -9.39 -3.68 -53.82
N ASP A 164 -8.92 -2.49 -54.14
CA ASP A 164 -9.57 -1.23 -53.78
C ASP A 164 -9.58 -0.69 -52.33
N ASP A 165 -8.90 0.47 -52.26
CA ASP A 165 -9.41 1.76 -51.80
C ASP A 165 -8.69 2.37 -50.59
N ASP A 166 -7.76 3.25 -50.98
CA ASP A 166 -7.51 4.57 -50.42
C ASP A 166 -8.77 5.22 -49.82
N ASP A 167 -8.63 5.85 -48.66
CA ASP A 167 -8.92 7.28 -48.53
C ASP A 167 -8.54 7.75 -47.11
N ASP A 168 -7.47 8.53 -47.08
CA ASP A 168 -7.24 9.58 -46.10
C ASP A 168 -8.44 10.52 -46.08
N ASP A 169 -8.94 10.88 -44.89
CA ASP A 169 -9.51 12.22 -44.70
C ASP A 169 -9.43 12.64 -43.24
N ASP A 170 -8.73 13.75 -43.07
CA ASP A 170 -8.56 14.56 -41.88
C ASP A 170 -9.91 15.09 -41.36
N ASP A 171 -10.09 15.12 -40.03
CA ASP A 171 -10.99 16.10 -39.41
C ASP A 171 -10.33 16.63 -38.12
N ASP A 172 -9.40 17.56 -38.34
CA ASP A 172 -9.01 18.60 -37.40
C ASP A 172 -10.16 19.62 -37.29
N GLY A 173 -10.61 19.93 -36.08
CA GLY A 173 -11.38 21.17 -35.89
C GLY A 173 -12.04 21.39 -34.54
N ASP A 174 -11.43 22.32 -33.80
CA ASP A 174 -12.07 23.37 -33.03
C ASP A 174 -12.52 23.10 -31.59
N ASP A 175 -11.60 23.44 -30.67
CA ASP A 175 -11.70 24.66 -29.85
C ASP A 175 -13.10 25.08 -29.38
N ASP A 176 -13.38 24.91 -28.08
CA ASP A 176 -14.24 25.84 -27.37
C ASP A 176 -13.63 26.23 -26.02
N ASP A 177 -12.92 27.36 -26.10
CA ASP A 177 -12.39 28.21 -25.04
C ASP A 177 -13.55 28.90 -24.29
N GLY A 178 -13.63 28.72 -22.97
CA GLY A 178 -14.88 29.09 -22.27
C GLY A 178 -14.86 29.35 -20.77
N GLY A 179 -13.79 29.94 -20.23
CA GLY A 179 -13.84 30.95 -19.15
C GLY A 179 -14.61 30.70 -17.83
N GLY A 180 -13.88 30.83 -16.73
CA GLY A 180 -14.35 31.66 -15.61
C GLY A 180 -14.36 31.01 -14.23
N GLY A 181 -13.66 31.65 -13.28
CA GLY A 181 -14.01 31.55 -11.87
C GLY A 181 -12.85 31.39 -10.89
N GLY A 182 -11.91 32.32 -10.88
CA GLY A 182 -11.07 32.51 -9.69
C GLY A 182 -11.93 32.75 -8.44
N ARG A 183 -11.79 31.88 -7.45
CA ARG A 183 -12.15 32.16 -6.06
C ARG A 183 -11.01 31.69 -5.18
N GLY A 184 -10.16 32.65 -4.81
CA GLY A 184 -9.25 32.48 -3.68
C GLY A 184 -10.07 32.23 -2.43
N LEU A 185 -9.93 31.03 -1.85
CA LEU A 185 -10.30 30.80 -0.47
C LEU A 185 -9.09 31.17 0.38
N ALA A 186 -9.19 32.34 0.98
CA ALA A 186 -8.26 32.85 1.96
C ALA A 186 -8.11 31.83 3.10
N TYR A 187 -6.85 31.51 3.42
CA TYR A 187 -6.46 30.83 4.65
C TYR A 187 -7.00 31.59 5.86
N ALA A 188 -7.86 30.94 6.65
CA ALA A 188 -8.17 31.41 7.99
C ALA A 188 -6.95 31.14 8.89
N PRO A 189 -6.42 32.16 9.59
CA PRO A 189 -5.31 31.94 10.50
C PRO A 189 -5.75 31.03 11.65
N TYR A 190 -4.82 30.16 12.06
CA TYR A 190 -4.79 29.45 13.32
C TYR A 190 -5.31 30.35 14.46
N ASN A 191 -5.97 29.75 15.46
CA ASN A 191 -6.23 30.25 16.84
C ASN A 191 -7.68 30.07 17.36
N LEU A 192 -8.46 29.10 16.86
CA LEU A 192 -9.74 28.69 17.48
C LEU A 192 -9.72 27.33 18.19
N GLN A 193 -8.53 26.75 18.45
CA GLN A 193 -8.39 25.52 19.22
C GLN A 193 -8.14 25.74 20.72
N GLU A 194 -7.69 26.92 21.16
CA GLU A 194 -7.32 27.10 22.58
C GLU A 194 -8.50 27.39 23.53
N LYS A 195 -9.69 27.72 23.03
CA LYS A 195 -10.84 28.09 23.89
C LYS A 195 -11.89 26.99 24.12
N LEU A 196 -11.68 25.79 23.57
CA LEU A 196 -12.57 24.63 23.77
C LEU A 196 -11.97 23.55 24.68
N TRP A 197 -10.68 23.62 25.01
CA TRP A 197 -9.98 22.64 25.85
C TRP A 197 -10.35 22.67 27.35
N HIS A 198 -11.01 23.73 27.84
CA HIS A 198 -11.36 23.88 29.26
C HIS A 198 -12.80 23.44 29.62
N ARG A 199 -13.51 22.72 28.74
CA ARG A 199 -14.93 22.37 28.97
C ARG A 199 -15.26 20.88 28.99
N LEU A 200 -14.27 20.00 28.99
CA LEU A 200 -14.49 18.57 29.17
C LEU A 200 -14.18 18.16 30.62
N PRO A 201 -15.06 17.40 31.29
CA PRO A 201 -14.75 16.85 32.60
C PRO A 201 -13.55 15.91 32.50
N ASN A 202 -12.57 16.10 33.40
CA ASN A 202 -11.37 15.27 33.51
C ASN A 202 -11.75 13.77 33.53
N PRO A 203 -11.22 12.94 32.62
CA PRO A 203 -11.35 11.50 32.77
C PRO A 203 -10.60 11.06 34.04
N SER A 204 -11.28 10.25 34.86
CA SER A 204 -10.74 9.68 36.10
C SER A 204 -9.36 9.03 35.88
N PRO A 205 -8.45 9.09 36.87
CA PRO A 205 -7.10 8.55 36.73
C PRO A 205 -7.16 7.05 36.43
N VAL A 206 -6.61 6.67 35.26
CA VAL A 206 -6.40 5.27 34.87
C VAL A 206 -5.43 4.68 35.88
N THR A 207 -5.91 3.76 36.72
CA THR A 207 -5.09 3.13 37.75
C THR A 207 -4.04 2.21 37.12
N ASP A 208 -2.83 2.28 37.67
CA ASP A 208 -1.57 1.61 37.30
C ASP A 208 -1.57 0.07 37.38
N SER A 209 -2.74 -0.58 37.28
CA SER A 209 -2.91 -2.02 37.47
C SER A 209 -2.77 -2.84 36.18
N TYR A 210 -2.62 -2.21 35.02
CA TYR A 210 -2.71 -2.88 33.71
C TYR A 210 -1.47 -3.70 33.33
N TYR A 211 -0.31 -3.45 33.96
CA TYR A 211 0.96 -4.14 33.69
C TYR A 211 1.33 -5.23 34.73
N LYS A 212 0.35 -5.94 35.31
CA LYS A 212 0.60 -7.07 36.23
C LYS A 212 0.48 -8.45 35.55
N GLY A 213 1.07 -8.61 34.37
CA GLY A 213 1.40 -9.92 33.79
C GLY A 213 2.80 -10.37 34.24
N PRO A 214 3.13 -11.67 34.24
CA PRO A 214 4.49 -12.10 34.56
C PRO A 214 5.48 -11.43 33.60
N LYS A 215 6.45 -10.69 34.15
CA LYS A 215 7.58 -10.13 33.41
C LYS A 215 8.47 -11.26 32.90
N LYS A 216 8.01 -12.02 31.89
CA LYS A 216 8.95 -12.54 30.90
C LYS A 216 9.36 -11.32 30.10
N LEU A 217 10.54 -10.78 30.43
CA LEU A 217 11.32 -10.02 29.47
C LEU A 217 11.39 -10.90 28.23
N LEU A 218 10.57 -10.59 27.22
CA LEU A 218 10.81 -11.05 25.86
C LEU A 218 12.24 -10.60 25.60
N GLY A 219 13.15 -11.57 25.55
CA GLY A 219 14.56 -11.29 25.33
C GLY A 219 14.69 -10.37 24.12
N VAL A 220 15.57 -9.37 24.22
CA VAL A 220 16.02 -8.62 23.05
C VAL A 220 16.41 -9.68 22.00
N PRO A 221 15.76 -9.72 20.82
CA PRO A 221 16.08 -10.71 19.82
C PRO A 221 17.57 -10.66 19.53
N LYS A 222 18.25 -11.80 19.70
CA LYS A 222 19.61 -11.99 19.23
C LYS A 222 19.56 -11.87 17.71
N ASP A 223 20.11 -10.79 17.19
CA ASP A 223 20.43 -10.57 15.78
C ASP A 223 19.34 -11.02 14.78
N THR A 224 18.14 -10.43 14.85
CA THR A 224 17.21 -10.45 13.71
C THR A 224 17.78 -9.53 12.63
N ASN A 225 18.41 -10.12 11.61
CA ASN A 225 18.90 -9.43 10.42
C ASN A 225 17.72 -8.83 9.62
N CYS A 226 17.10 -7.77 10.14
CA CYS A 226 16.02 -7.01 9.51
C CYS A 226 16.56 -6.03 8.46
N ARG A 227 17.44 -6.53 7.58
CA ARG A 227 17.87 -5.77 6.41
C ARG A 227 16.92 -6.15 5.28
N SER A 228 16.04 -5.24 4.87
CA SER A 228 15.59 -5.28 3.48
C SER A 228 16.84 -5.11 2.62
N SER A 229 16.92 -5.86 1.52
CA SER A 229 17.98 -5.75 0.51
C SER A 229 17.87 -4.40 -0.20
N ILE A 230 18.07 -3.30 0.52
CA ILE A 230 18.31 -2.00 -0.08
C ILE A 230 19.72 -2.10 -0.66
N VAL A 231 19.79 -2.40 -1.95
CA VAL A 231 21.01 -2.23 -2.74
C VAL A 231 21.40 -0.77 -2.55
N ASN A 232 22.53 -0.57 -1.88
CA ASN A 232 23.05 0.74 -1.56
C ASN A 232 23.61 1.34 -2.85
N THR A 233 22.76 1.95 -3.68
CA THR A 233 23.21 2.86 -4.73
C THR A 233 23.83 4.07 -4.04
N ARG A 234 25.11 3.93 -3.68
CA ARG A 234 25.97 5.06 -3.38
C ARG A 234 25.98 5.93 -4.62
N VAL A 235 25.20 7.00 -4.60
CA VAL A 235 25.44 8.16 -5.46
C VAL A 235 26.82 8.67 -5.07
N ARG A 236 27.85 8.27 -5.83
CA ARG A 236 29.15 8.94 -5.81
C ARG A 236 28.91 10.34 -6.37
N MET A 237 28.79 11.34 -5.50
CA MET A 237 29.08 12.70 -5.92
C MET A 237 30.60 12.77 -6.08
N GLU A 238 31.08 12.72 -7.32
CA GLU A 238 32.46 13.10 -7.62
C GLU A 238 32.58 14.62 -7.45
N PRO A 239 33.55 15.14 -6.70
CA PRO A 239 33.81 16.57 -6.67
C PRO A 239 34.66 16.93 -7.89
N GLU A 240 34.01 17.44 -8.94
CA GLU A 240 34.72 18.27 -9.92
C GLU A 240 35.13 19.57 -9.23
N ILE A 241 36.38 19.64 -8.80
CA ILE A 241 37.06 20.90 -8.56
C ILE A 241 38.09 21.05 -9.67
N GLU A 242 37.69 21.70 -10.76
CA GLU A 242 38.62 22.29 -11.73
C GLU A 242 39.42 23.38 -11.02
N THR A 243 40.73 23.16 -10.90
CA THR A 243 41.70 24.20 -10.57
C THR A 243 42.00 25.02 -11.82
N LEU A 244 41.63 26.30 -11.81
CA LEU A 244 42.23 27.38 -12.60
C LEU A 244 43.22 28.16 -11.74
#